data_AF-A0A1F5JWX8-F1
#
_entry.id   AF-A0A1F5JWX8-F1
#
_cell.length_a   1.000
_cell.length_b   1.000
_cell.length_c   1.000
_cell.angle_alpha   90.00
_cell.angle_beta   90.00
_cell.angle_gamma   90.00
#
_symmetry.space_group_name_H-M   'P 1'
#
loop_
_entity.id
_entity.type
_entity.pdbx_description
1 polymer ?
#
loop_
_entity_poly.entity_id
_entity_poly.type
_entity_poly.pdbx_seq_one_letter_code
_entity_poly.pdbx_strand_id
1 'polypeptide(L)'
;MNMSKPKDSSNIKVPDNVILEILTSSELRMLKNRWKIINLLQEGLSIRSIAKEVSVGTDTVVRVARMIEKGNLRKLLEKQEFKNRIKTNTPWIFGKSNS
;
A
#
# COMPACT_ATOMS: atom_id res chain seq x y z
N MET A 1 24.95 24.56 14.17
CA MET A 1 24.38 24.64 12.80
C MET A 1 22.93 24.18 12.84
N ASN A 2 21.97 25.09 12.69
CA ASN A 2 20.55 24.74 12.53
C ASN A 2 20.33 24.29 11.09
N MET A 3 20.27 22.98 10.87
CA MET A 3 19.82 22.44 9.59
C MET A 3 18.30 22.60 9.52
N SER A 4 17.84 23.67 8.85
CA SER A 4 16.43 23.83 8.51
C SER A 4 15.99 22.66 7.63
N LYS A 5 14.83 22.05 7.95
CA LYS A 5 14.24 21.00 7.09
C LYS A 5 14.10 21.54 5.66
N PRO A 6 14.51 20.78 4.63
CA PRO A 6 14.33 21.20 3.25
C PRO A 6 12.84 21.50 3.01
N LYS A 7 12.55 22.66 2.41
CA LYS A 7 11.19 23.05 2.06
C LYS A 7 10.70 22.10 0.96
N ASP A 8 9.61 21.41 1.25
CA ASP A 8 8.92 20.43 0.39
C ASP A 8 8.13 21.12 -0.75
N SER A 9 8.67 22.22 -1.32
CA SER A 9 7.89 23.18 -2.13
C SER A 9 8.18 23.14 -3.63
N SER A 10 8.98 22.21 -4.13
CA SER A 10 9.15 22.03 -5.57
C SER A 10 8.27 20.89 -6.04
N ASN A 11 7.17 21.21 -6.74
CA ASN A 11 6.33 20.26 -7.45
C ASN A 11 7.12 19.66 -8.64
N ILE A 12 8.12 18.83 -8.33
CA ILE A 12 8.97 18.16 -9.30
C ILE A 12 8.20 16.94 -9.79
N LYS A 13 7.81 16.96 -11.06
CA LYS A 13 7.25 15.79 -11.73
C LYS A 13 8.39 14.94 -12.25
N VAL A 14 8.59 13.77 -11.66
CA VAL A 14 9.54 12.77 -12.14
C VAL A 14 8.80 11.81 -13.08
N PRO A 15 9.27 11.59 -14.32
CA PRO A 15 8.66 10.61 -15.23
C PRO A 15 8.73 9.17 -14.68
N ASP A 16 7.69 8.36 -14.93
CA ASP A 16 7.58 7.00 -14.38
C ASP A 16 8.75 6.08 -14.81
N ASN A 17 9.23 6.22 -16.05
CA ASN A 17 10.37 5.45 -16.55
C ASN A 17 11.67 5.79 -15.80
N VAL A 18 11.83 7.04 -15.36
CA VAL A 18 12.99 7.46 -14.55
C VAL A 18 12.86 6.90 -13.14
N ILE A 19 11.65 6.87 -12.56
CA ILE A 19 11.42 6.31 -11.23
C ILE A 19 11.91 4.86 -11.14
N LEU A 20 11.62 4.03 -12.15
CA LEU A 20 12.02 2.62 -12.13
C LEU A 20 13.55 2.43 -12.15
N GLU A 21 14.28 3.30 -12.84
CA GLU A 21 15.75 3.23 -12.95
C GLU A 21 16.48 3.72 -11.70
N ILE A 22 15.88 4.65 -10.95
CA ILE A 22 16.49 5.19 -9.72
C ILE A 22 16.22 4.35 -8.48
N LEU A 23 15.23 3.45 -8.53
CA LEU A 23 14.91 2.58 -7.41
C LEU A 23 15.96 1.49 -7.26
N THR A 24 16.35 1.25 -6.01
CA THR A 24 17.14 0.06 -5.68
C THR A 24 16.30 -1.21 -5.86
N SER A 25 16.98 -2.35 -6.03
CA SER A 25 16.33 -3.66 -6.12
C SER A 25 15.45 -3.97 -4.90
N SER A 26 15.84 -3.52 -3.70
CA SER A 26 15.07 -3.69 -2.48
C SER A 26 13.81 -2.82 -2.47
N GLU A 27 13.89 -1.56 -2.90
CA GLU A 27 12.73 -0.66 -2.97
C GLU A 27 11.72 -1.12 -4.01
N LEU A 28 12.19 -1.54 -5.20
CA LEU A 28 11.33 -2.11 -6.23
C LEU A 28 10.61 -3.37 -5.72
N ARG A 29 11.32 -4.26 -5.01
CA ARG A 29 10.72 -5.43 -4.36
C ARG A 29 9.68 -5.03 -3.33
N MET A 30 9.94 -4.00 -2.51
CA MET A 30 8.98 -3.50 -1.54
C MET A 30 7.72 -2.95 -2.22
N LEU A 31 7.84 -2.21 -3.33
CA LEU A 31 6.70 -1.73 -4.10
C LEU A 31 5.87 -2.89 -4.67
N LYS A 32 6.52 -3.89 -5.28
CA LYS A 32 5.85 -5.10 -5.79
C LYS A 32 5.13 -5.86 -4.68
N ASN A 33 5.74 -6.02 -3.50
CA ASN A 33 5.12 -6.67 -2.36
C ASN A 33 3.88 -5.91 -1.88
N ARG A 34 3.94 -4.58 -1.79
CA ARG A 34 2.78 -3.75 -1.42
C ARG A 34 1.65 -3.89 -2.43
N TRP A 35 1.96 -3.91 -3.72
CA TRP A 35 0.97 -4.16 -4.77
C TRP A 35 0.32 -5.53 -4.64
N LYS A 36 1.12 -6.59 -4.45
CA LYS A 36 0.62 -7.95 -4.23
C LYS A 36 -0.30 -8.03 -3.01
N ILE A 37 0.06 -7.37 -1.90
CA ILE A 37 -0.79 -7.27 -0.70
C ILE A 37 -2.15 -6.65 -1.03
N ILE A 38 -2.19 -5.56 -1.81
CA ILE A 38 -3.44 -4.89 -2.19
C ILE A 38 -4.37 -5.85 -2.94
N ASN A 39 -3.83 -6.59 -3.92
CA ASN A 39 -4.61 -7.56 -4.70
C ASN A 39 -5.17 -8.67 -3.82
N LEU A 40 -4.34 -9.29 -2.97
CA LEU A 40 -4.78 -10.37 -2.08
C LEU A 40 -5.79 -9.89 -1.02
N LEU A 41 -5.68 -8.64 -0.57
CA LEU A 41 -6.70 -8.02 0.30
C LEU A 41 -8.06 -7.89 -0.40
N GLN A 42 -8.09 -7.67 -1.72
CA GLN A 42 -9.34 -7.61 -2.47
C GLN A 42 -9.93 -8.98 -2.75
N GLU A 43 -9.08 -9.99 -2.88
CA GLU A 43 -9.48 -11.40 -3.03
C GLU A 43 -10.10 -12.00 -1.76
N GLY A 44 -10.06 -11.32 -0.61
CA GLY A 44 -10.67 -11.85 0.61
C GLY A 44 -9.69 -12.39 1.64
N LEU A 45 -8.40 -12.44 1.34
CA LEU A 45 -7.45 -13.19 2.17
C LEU A 45 -7.25 -12.53 3.54
N SER A 46 -6.99 -13.38 4.54
CA SER A 46 -6.64 -12.91 5.89
C SER A 46 -5.23 -12.31 5.91
N ILE A 47 -4.99 -11.36 6.81
CA ILE A 47 -3.67 -10.75 7.01
C ILE A 47 -2.56 -11.79 7.20
N ARG A 48 -2.84 -12.84 7.96
CA ARG A 48 -1.86 -13.89 8.24
C ARG A 48 -1.52 -14.70 6.99
N SER A 49 -2.53 -15.02 6.17
CA SER A 49 -2.34 -15.72 4.89
C SER A 49 -1.50 -14.87 3.94
N ILE A 50 -1.83 -13.58 3.82
CA ILE A 50 -1.10 -12.64 2.96
C ILE A 50 0.36 -12.48 3.42
N ALA A 51 0.58 -12.31 4.73
CA ALA A 51 1.91 -12.19 5.30
C ALA A 51 2.79 -13.40 4.96
N LYS A 52 2.21 -14.61 5.06
CA LYS A 52 2.88 -15.86 4.68
C LYS A 52 3.17 -15.93 3.19
N GLU A 53 2.21 -15.56 2.33
CA GLU A 53 2.35 -15.69 0.88
C GLU A 53 3.32 -14.66 0.27
N VAL A 54 3.35 -13.45 0.82
CA VAL A 54 4.23 -12.37 0.37
C VAL A 54 5.57 -12.38 1.10
N SER A 55 5.74 -13.27 2.09
CA SER A 55 6.93 -13.36 2.94
C SER A 55 7.29 -12.04 3.62
N VAL A 56 6.30 -11.45 4.30
CA VAL A 56 6.44 -10.19 5.05
C VAL A 56 5.82 -10.30 6.44
N GLY A 57 6.13 -9.34 7.32
CA GLY A 57 5.46 -9.23 8.62
C GLY A 57 3.98 -8.86 8.49
N THR A 58 3.16 -9.32 9.45
CA THR A 58 1.73 -8.96 9.51
C THR A 58 1.51 -7.47 9.70
N ASP A 59 2.43 -6.78 10.39
CA ASP A 59 2.45 -5.33 10.54
C ASP A 59 2.57 -4.59 9.20
N THR A 60 3.33 -5.15 8.25
CA THR A 60 3.48 -4.61 6.90
C THR A 60 2.17 -4.69 6.15
N VAL A 61 1.47 -5.83 6.24
CA VAL A 61 0.15 -6.01 5.62
C VAL A 61 -0.87 -5.04 6.21
N VAL A 62 -0.91 -4.89 7.54
CA VAL A 62 -1.79 -3.93 8.23
C VAL A 62 -1.49 -2.49 7.80
N ARG A 63 -0.21 -2.13 7.65
CA ARG A 63 0.20 -0.80 7.18
C ARG A 63 -0.31 -0.53 5.78
N VAL A 64 -0.18 -1.49 4.87
CA VAL A 64 -0.71 -1.37 3.50
C VAL A 64 -2.22 -1.25 3.50
N ALA A 65 -2.94 -2.08 4.28
CA ALA A 65 -4.40 -1.97 4.40
C ALA A 65 -4.84 -0.57 4.85
N ARG A 66 -4.14 0.01 5.83
CA ARG A 66 -4.41 1.39 6.30
C ARG A 66 -4.05 2.47 5.28
N MET A 67 -3.04 2.24 4.44
CA MET A 67 -2.66 3.18 3.36
C MET A 67 -3.77 3.31 2.31
N ILE A 68 -4.49 2.22 2.03
CA ILE A 68 -5.62 2.25 1.09
C ILE A 68 -6.72 3.18 1.60
N GLU A 69 -7.07 3.11 2.89
CA GLU A 69 -8.13 3.93 3.48
C GLU A 69 -7.79 5.42 3.61
N LYS A 70 -6.54 5.76 3.94
CA LYS A 70 -6.16 7.12 4.32
C LYS A 70 -5.83 8.07 3.17
N GLY A 71 -6.03 7.70 1.91
CA GLY A 71 -5.55 8.53 0.80
C GLY A 71 -6.28 8.39 -0.53
N ASN A 72 -5.75 9.10 -1.52
CA ASN A 72 -6.21 9.03 -2.91
C ASN A 72 -6.06 7.63 -3.53
N LEU A 73 -5.30 6.73 -2.89
CA LEU A 73 -5.07 5.37 -3.38
C LEU A 73 -6.37 4.60 -3.58
N ARG A 74 -7.33 4.66 -2.64
CA ARG A 74 -8.64 4.02 -2.82
C ARG A 74 -9.38 4.52 -4.06
N LYS A 75 -9.40 5.84 -4.27
CA LYS A 75 -10.02 6.45 -5.46
C LYS A 75 -9.33 6.03 -6.76
N LEU A 76 -8.00 5.90 -6.73
CA LEU A 76 -7.21 5.46 -7.88
C LEU A 76 -7.47 3.98 -8.19
N LEU A 77 -7.54 3.12 -7.17
CA LEU A 77 -7.90 1.71 -7.32
C LEU A 77 -9.32 1.59 -7.92
N GLU A 78 -10.32 2.28 -7.35
CA GLU A 78 -11.70 2.26 -7.86
C GLU A 78 -11.80 2.69 -9.34
N LYS A 79 -10.97 3.64 -9.79
CA LYS A 79 -10.91 4.09 -11.19
C LYS A 79 -10.30 3.06 -12.16
N GLN A 80 -9.40 2.20 -11.70
CA GLN A 80 -8.76 1.17 -12.53
C GLN A 80 -9.56 -0.15 -12.60
N GLU A 81 -10.89 -0.08 -12.51
CA GLU A 81 -11.79 -1.24 -12.48
C GLU A 81 -11.57 -2.20 -11.29
N PHE A 82 -10.92 -1.77 -10.20
CA PHE A 82 -10.97 -2.49 -8.92
C PHE A 82 -12.35 -2.32 -8.25
N LYS A 83 -13.39 -2.89 -8.87
CA LYS A 83 -14.79 -2.84 -8.39
C LYS A 83 -15.05 -3.76 -7.20
N ASN A 84 -14.11 -4.64 -6.85
CA ASN A 84 -14.22 -5.49 -5.68
C ASN A 84 -13.91 -4.65 -4.43
N ARG A 85 -14.96 -4.35 -3.64
CA ARG A 85 -14.81 -3.86 -2.27
C ARG A 85 -13.80 -4.75 -1.56
N ILE A 86 -12.83 -4.17 -0.84
CA ILE A 86 -11.90 -4.96 -0.02
C ILE A 86 -12.74 -5.82 0.93
N LYS A 87 -12.82 -7.10 0.62
CA LYS A 87 -13.43 -8.10 1.48
C LYS A 87 -12.30 -8.57 2.36
N THR A 88 -12.41 -8.38 3.66
CA THR A 88 -11.41 -8.88 4.58
C THR A 88 -12.12 -9.54 5.74
N ASN A 89 -11.69 -10.74 6.09
CA ASN A 89 -12.12 -11.42 7.32
C ASN A 89 -11.49 -10.77 8.58
N THR A 90 -10.96 -9.55 8.46
CA THR A 90 -10.22 -8.84 9.50
C THR A 90 -10.80 -7.43 9.73
N PRO A 91 -12.09 -7.31 10.11
CA PRO A 91 -12.83 -6.04 10.15
C PRO A 91 -12.28 -5.03 11.17
N TRP A 92 -11.62 -5.50 12.24
CA TRP A 92 -11.01 -4.63 13.26
C TRP A 92 -9.93 -3.69 12.71
N ILE A 93 -9.30 -4.06 11.58
CA ILE A 93 -8.25 -3.24 10.95
C ILE A 93 -8.82 -1.92 10.43
N PHE A 94 -10.11 -1.93 10.09
CA PHE A 94 -10.87 -0.81 9.58
C PHE A 94 -11.69 -0.12 10.68
N GLY A 95 -11.45 -0.43 11.95
CA GLY A 95 -12.24 0.11 13.07
C GLY A 95 -13.69 -0.36 13.10
N LYS A 96 -14.05 -1.39 12.32
CA LYS A 96 -15.37 -2.01 12.37
C LYS A 96 -15.36 -3.13 13.41
N SER A 97 -16.02 -2.92 14.54
CA SER A 97 -16.39 -4.00 15.44
C SER A 97 -17.48 -4.83 14.77
N ASN A 98 -17.34 -6.16 14.79
CA ASN A 98 -18.45 -7.05 14.43
C ASN A 98 -19.63 -6.68 15.33
N SER A 99 -20.67 -6.11 14.72
CA SER A 99 -21.98 -5.91 15.34
C SER A 99 -22.82 -7.15 15.08
#